data_AF-A0A455UF65-F1
#
_entry.id   AF-A0A455UF65-F1
#
_cell.length_a   1.000
_cell.length_b   1.000
_cell.length_c   1.000
_cell.angle_alpha   90.00
_cell.angle_beta   90.00
_cell.angle_gamma   90.00
#
_symmetry.space_group_name_H-M   'P 1'
#
loop_
_entity.id
_entity.type
_entity.pdbx_description
1 polymer ?
#
loop_
_entity_poly.entity_id
_entity_poly.type
_entity_poly.pdbx_seq_one_letter_code
_entity_poly.pdbx_strand_id
1 'polypeptide(L)'
;MVANMVFNLLLIWPLAHAGLALATALSAFLNAGLLGYLLYKQGVLVFQPGWKRYSVQLLGGSALMCAALYFVAPDWQAWLTFGLWQRVSWVTGLVILGGSLYFAWLAALGLRVRHFKMHS
;
A
#
# COMPACT_ATOMS: atom_id res chain seq x y z
N MET A 1 15.90 -6.12 -15.52
CA MET A 1 14.95 -6.80 -16.42
C MET A 1 14.99 -8.33 -16.32
N VAL A 2 16.16 -8.98 -16.18
CA VAL A 2 16.27 -10.46 -16.06
C VAL A 2 15.48 -11.02 -14.87
N ALA A 3 15.53 -10.38 -13.71
CA ALA A 3 14.81 -10.86 -12.53
C ALA A 3 13.27 -10.80 -12.67
N ASN A 4 12.75 -9.91 -13.52
CA ASN A 4 11.32 -9.81 -13.85
C ASN A 4 10.86 -11.06 -14.62
N MET A 5 11.67 -11.52 -15.58
CA MET A 5 11.43 -12.75 -16.34
C MET A 5 11.55 -14.00 -15.47
N VAL A 6 12.52 -14.07 -14.56
CA VAL A 6 12.74 -15.23 -13.69
C VAL A 6 11.58 -15.45 -12.71
N PHE A 7 11.05 -14.38 -12.09
CA PHE A 7 9.86 -14.47 -11.23
C PHE A 7 8.59 -14.81 -12.03
N ASN A 8 8.43 -14.25 -13.22
CA ASN A 8 7.28 -14.54 -14.08
C ASN A 8 7.24 -16.02 -14.49
N LEU A 9 8.38 -16.62 -14.82
CA LEU A 9 8.50 -18.04 -15.17
C LEU A 9 8.30 -19.00 -13.98
N LEU A 10 8.73 -18.63 -12.76
CA LEU A 10 8.55 -19.46 -11.56
C LEU A 10 7.11 -19.44 -11.02
N LEU A 11 6.39 -18.31 -11.16
CA LEU A 11 5.02 -18.16 -10.63
C LEU A 11 3.90 -18.51 -11.62
N ILE A 12 4.20 -18.74 -12.90
CA ILE A 12 3.18 -19.09 -13.90
C ILE A 12 2.67 -20.52 -13.72
N TRP A 13 3.50 -21.43 -13.20
CA TRP A 13 3.19 -22.85 -13.08
C TRP A 13 2.09 -23.19 -12.04
N PRO A 14 1.94 -22.50 -10.90
CA PRO A 14 0.93 -22.87 -9.90
C PRO A 14 -0.37 -22.04 -9.88
N LEU A 15 -0.38 -20.78 -10.36
CA LEU A 15 -1.43 -19.80 -9.98
C LEU A 15 -2.19 -19.09 -11.12
N ALA A 16 -2.01 -19.52 -12.38
CA ALA A 16 -2.73 -19.04 -13.57
C ALA A 16 -2.84 -17.49 -13.70
N HIS A 17 -3.93 -16.87 -13.23
CA HIS A 17 -4.19 -15.43 -13.35
C HIS A 17 -3.72 -14.60 -12.15
N ALA A 18 -3.80 -15.14 -10.93
CA ALA A 18 -3.29 -14.48 -9.74
C ALA A 18 -1.76 -14.47 -9.72
N GLY A 19 -1.14 -15.49 -10.33
CA GLY A 19 0.32 -15.64 -10.43
C GLY A 19 0.96 -14.53 -11.28
N LEU A 20 0.27 -14.09 -12.33
CA LEU A 20 0.75 -13.03 -13.22
C LEU A 20 0.78 -11.66 -12.50
N ALA A 21 -0.27 -11.32 -11.75
CA ALA A 21 -0.33 -10.09 -10.95
C ALA A 21 0.67 -10.12 -9.78
N LEU A 22 0.86 -11.28 -9.14
CA LEU A 22 1.87 -11.43 -8.10
C LEU A 22 3.29 -11.32 -8.67
N ALA A 23 3.55 -11.91 -9.83
CA ALA A 23 4.87 -11.85 -10.47
C ALA A 23 5.27 -10.41 -10.83
N THR A 24 4.36 -9.61 -11.37
CA THR A 24 4.63 -8.19 -11.68
C THR A 24 4.89 -7.37 -10.41
N ALA A 25 4.10 -7.57 -9.35
CA ALA A 25 4.31 -6.92 -8.08
C ALA A 25 5.67 -7.30 -7.45
N LEU A 26 5.99 -8.61 -7.40
CA LEU A 26 7.26 -9.11 -6.88
C LEU A 26 8.46 -8.57 -7.65
N SER A 27 8.39 -8.52 -8.98
CA SER A 27 9.49 -7.94 -9.74
C SER A 27 9.62 -6.43 -9.53
N ALA A 28 8.52 -5.70 -9.35
CA ALA A 28 8.58 -4.27 -9.03
C ALA A 28 9.28 -4.06 -7.68
N PHE A 29 8.91 -4.85 -6.65
CA PHE A 29 9.56 -4.82 -5.34
C PHE A 29 11.04 -5.16 -5.42
N LEU A 30 11.42 -6.19 -6.17
CA LEU A 30 12.82 -6.58 -6.33
C LEU A 30 13.63 -5.51 -7.07
N ASN A 31 13.07 -4.93 -8.13
CA ASN A 31 13.75 -3.87 -8.89
C ASN A 31 13.95 -2.61 -8.03
N ALA A 32 12.91 -2.20 -7.28
CA ALA A 32 13.00 -1.10 -6.33
C ALA A 32 14.00 -1.38 -5.19
N GLY A 33 14.01 -2.62 -4.67
CA GLY A 33 14.94 -3.05 -3.64
C GLY A 33 16.40 -3.06 -4.10
N LEU A 34 16.69 -3.60 -5.28
CA LEU A 34 18.03 -3.58 -5.87
C LEU A 34 18.51 -2.15 -6.14
N LEU A 35 17.64 -1.30 -6.71
CA LEU A 35 17.95 0.11 -6.95
C LEU A 35 18.27 0.83 -5.63
N GLY A 36 17.43 0.67 -4.60
CA GLY A 36 17.66 1.25 -3.28
C GLY A 36 18.95 0.76 -2.64
N TYR A 37 19.26 -0.53 -2.76
CA TYR A 37 20.50 -1.11 -2.25
C TYR A 37 21.74 -0.57 -2.98
N LEU A 38 21.69 -0.47 -4.31
CA LEU A 38 22.78 0.09 -5.12
C LEU A 38 23.02 1.57 -4.81
N LEU A 39 21.96 2.38 -4.70
CA LEU A 39 22.07 3.79 -4.33
C LEU A 39 22.61 4.00 -2.92
N TYR A 40 22.24 3.11 -1.98
CA TYR A 40 22.80 3.09 -0.63
C TYR A 40 24.29 2.72 -0.65
N LYS A 41 24.66 1.66 -1.38
CA LYS A 41 26.05 1.20 -1.52
C LYS A 41 26.94 2.24 -2.22
N GLN A 42 26.39 2.99 -3.16
CA GLN A 42 27.08 4.08 -3.86
C GLN A 42 27.15 5.38 -3.05
N GLY A 43 26.58 5.42 -1.84
CA GLY A 43 26.61 6.60 -0.96
C GLY A 43 25.76 7.77 -1.44
N VAL A 44 24.97 7.60 -2.51
CA VAL A 44 24.05 8.62 -3.04
C VAL A 44 22.78 8.69 -2.19
N LEU A 45 22.34 7.55 -1.63
CA LEU A 45 21.17 7.49 -0.75
C LEU A 45 21.57 7.63 0.72
N VAL A 46 21.45 8.84 1.26
CA VAL A 46 21.66 9.10 2.69
C VAL A 46 20.30 8.99 3.41
N PHE A 47 20.13 7.95 4.23
CA PHE A 47 18.95 7.81 5.08
C PHE A 47 18.93 8.91 6.14
N GLN A 48 18.00 9.85 6.01
CA GLN A 48 17.83 10.91 6.99
C GLN A 48 17.27 10.36 8.32
N PRO A 49 17.66 10.91 9.47
CA PRO A 49 17.07 10.52 10.75
C PRO A 49 15.57 10.89 10.77
N GLY A 50 14.71 9.91 11.09
CA GLY A 50 13.25 10.09 11.12
C GLY A 50 12.44 8.99 10.43
N TRP A 51 13.09 8.17 9.60
CA TRP A 51 12.44 7.08 8.86
C TRP A 51 11.72 6.07 9.75
N LYS A 52 12.32 5.67 10.89
CA LYS A 52 11.66 4.72 11.82
C LYS A 52 10.33 5.26 12.36
N ARG A 53 10.29 6.54 12.75
CA ARG A 53 9.07 7.18 13.23
C ARG A 53 8.03 7.24 12.12
N TYR A 54 8.42 7.64 10.92
CA TYR A 54 7.54 7.66 9.75
C TYR A 54 6.96 6.28 9.43
N SER A 55 7.79 5.22 9.43
CA SER A 55 7.33 3.85 9.18
C SER A 55 6.30 3.38 10.21
N VAL A 56 6.51 3.66 11.51
CA VAL A 56 5.53 3.29 12.55
C VAL A 56 4.23 4.08 12.38
N GLN A 57 4.30 5.37 12.04
CA GLN A 57 3.12 6.19 11.79
C GLN A 57 2.33 5.67 10.58
N LEU A 58 3.02 5.33 9.49
CA LEU A 58 2.44 4.77 8.27
C LEU A 58 1.76 3.42 8.55
N LEU A 59 2.50 2.48 9.15
CA LEU A 59 1.99 1.15 9.47
C LEU A 59 0.82 1.21 10.45
N GLY A 60 0.89 2.07 11.47
CA GLY A 60 -0.21 2.29 12.39
C GLY A 60 -1.46 2.81 11.69
N GLY A 61 -1.31 3.72 10.72
CA GLY A 61 -2.43 4.28 9.97
C GLY A 61 -3.06 3.27 9.03
N SER A 62 -2.23 2.47 8.35
CA SER A 62 -2.69 1.36 7.54
C SER A 62 -3.40 0.29 8.38
N ALA A 63 -2.87 -0.06 9.56
CA ALA A 63 -3.48 -1.03 10.45
C ALA A 63 -4.84 -0.54 10.98
N LEU A 64 -4.93 0.74 11.38
CA LEU A 64 -6.17 1.35 11.84
C LEU A 64 -7.21 1.41 10.73
N MET A 65 -6.81 1.80 9.52
CA MET A 65 -7.67 1.77 8.34
C MET A 65 -8.18 0.36 8.04
N CYS A 66 -7.30 -0.65 8.03
CA CYS A 66 -7.67 -2.04 7.81
C CYS A 66 -8.65 -2.56 8.87
N ALA A 67 -8.39 -2.28 10.16
CA ALA A 67 -9.27 -2.70 11.24
C ALA A 67 -10.66 -2.05 11.11
N ALA A 68 -10.72 -0.74 10.88
CA ALA A 68 -11.98 -0.04 10.72
C ALA A 68 -12.77 -0.54 9.49
N LEU A 69 -12.10 -0.75 8.35
CA LEU A 69 -12.74 -1.33 7.18
C LEU A 69 -13.23 -2.75 7.45
N TYR A 70 -12.49 -3.56 8.20
CA TYR A 70 -12.91 -4.92 8.55
C TYR A 70 -14.19 -4.93 9.40
N PHE A 71 -14.32 -3.99 10.35
CA PHE A 71 -15.53 -3.89 11.19
C PHE A 71 -16.72 -3.26 10.47
N VAL A 72 -16.49 -2.35 9.53
CA VAL A 72 -17.55 -1.61 8.83
C VAL A 72 -17.98 -2.31 7.54
N ALA A 73 -17.10 -3.11 6.92
CA ALA A 73 -17.42 -3.80 5.68
C ALA A 73 -18.55 -4.82 5.92
N PRO A 74 -19.63 -4.76 5.12
CA PRO A 74 -20.68 -5.75 5.21
C PRO A 74 -20.18 -7.12 4.75
N ASP A 75 -20.76 -8.17 5.33
CA ASP A 75 -20.44 -9.56 5.03
C ASP A 75 -20.57 -9.84 3.51
N TRP A 76 -19.74 -10.73 2.98
CA TRP A 76 -19.69 -11.04 1.56
C TRP A 76 -21.06 -11.46 0.99
N GLN A 77 -21.90 -12.10 1.82
CA GLN A 77 -23.27 -12.49 1.44
C GLN A 77 -24.20 -11.28 1.23
N ALA A 78 -24.02 -10.21 2.01
CA ALA A 78 -24.80 -8.99 1.86
C ALA A 78 -24.49 -8.25 0.55
N TRP A 79 -23.26 -8.37 0.04
CA TRP A 79 -22.89 -7.81 -1.27
C TRP A 79 -23.68 -8.45 -2.41
N LEU A 80 -23.98 -9.75 -2.31
CA LEU A 80 -24.71 -10.48 -3.35
C LEU A 80 -26.17 -10.03 -3.47
N THR A 81 -26.78 -9.59 -2.37
CA THR A 81 -28.17 -9.14 -2.33
C THR A 81 -28.33 -7.66 -2.71
N PHE A 82 -27.26 -6.87 -2.65
CA PHE A 82 -27.29 -5.45 -3.00
C PHE A 82 -27.43 -5.21 -4.50
N GLY A 83 -28.32 -4.28 -4.85
CA GLY A 83 -28.41 -3.69 -6.19
C GLY A 83 -27.18 -2.85 -6.53
N LEU A 84 -26.99 -2.54 -7.82
CA LEU A 84 -25.79 -1.86 -8.33
C LEU A 84 -25.51 -0.52 -7.62
N TRP A 85 -26.52 0.33 -7.45
CA TRP A 85 -26.40 1.62 -6.77
C TRP A 85 -26.02 1.50 -5.29
N GLN A 86 -26.50 0.46 -4.61
CA GLN A 86 -26.22 0.21 -3.20
C GLN A 86 -24.77 -0.27 -3.00
N ARG A 87 -24.25 -1.08 -3.94
CA ARG A 87 -22.83 -1.44 -3.96
C ARG A 87 -21.94 -0.22 -4.17
N VAL A 88 -22.29 0.64 -5.12
CA VAL A 88 -21.54 1.89 -5.38
C VAL A 88 -21.50 2.76 -4.13
N SER A 89 -22.65 3.00 -3.48
CA SER A 89 -22.69 3.82 -2.26
C SER A 89 -21.87 3.24 -1.11
N TRP A 90 -21.91 1.91 -0.92
CA TRP A 90 -21.11 1.25 0.11
C TRP A 90 -19.61 1.34 -0.18
N VAL A 91 -19.19 1.08 -1.42
CA VAL A 91 -17.77 1.20 -1.81
C VAL A 91 -17.29 2.64 -1.64
N THR A 92 -18.06 3.62 -2.12
CA THR A 92 -17.71 5.04 -1.96
C THR A 92 -17.61 5.42 -0.48
N GLY A 93 -18.55 4.97 0.35
CA GLY A 93 -18.53 5.20 1.80
C GLY A 93 -17.29 4.60 2.47
N LEU A 94 -16.95 3.35 2.15
CA LEU A 94 -15.75 2.67 2.67
C LEU A 94 -14.46 3.39 2.24
N VAL A 95 -14.37 3.85 0.99
CA VAL A 95 -13.21 4.61 0.49
C VAL A 95 -13.06 5.94 1.24
N ILE A 96 -14.15 6.69 1.41
CA ILE A 96 -14.13 7.96 2.14
C ILE A 96 -13.77 7.72 3.61
N LEU A 97 -14.33 6.70 4.25
CA LEU A 97 -14.05 6.36 5.64
C LEU A 97 -12.59 5.93 5.84
N GLY A 98 -12.09 5.02 5.00
CA GLY A 98 -10.71 4.56 5.07
C GLY A 98 -9.71 5.70 4.84
N GLY A 99 -9.95 6.52 3.82
CA GLY A 99 -9.15 7.71 3.54
C GLY A 99 -9.16 8.70 4.71
N SER A 100 -10.35 9.01 5.24
CA SER A 100 -10.50 9.94 6.36
C SER A 100 -9.79 9.46 7.62
N LEU A 101 -9.89 8.16 7.95
CA LEU A 101 -9.19 7.58 9.11
C LEU A 101 -7.67 7.61 8.94
N TYR A 102 -7.18 7.25 7.76
CA TYR A 102 -5.76 7.30 7.46
C TYR A 102 -5.20 8.74 7.57
N PHE A 103 -5.87 9.72 6.95
CA PHE A 103 -5.46 11.12 7.05
C PHE A 103 -5.61 11.68 8.46
N ALA A 104 -6.66 11.32 9.20
CA ALA A 104 -6.83 11.72 10.60
C ALA A 104 -5.72 11.16 11.48
N TRP A 105 -5.32 9.90 11.28
CA TRP A 105 -4.21 9.27 12.00
C TRP A 105 -2.87 9.97 11.71
N LEU A 106 -2.58 10.23 10.43
CA LEU A 106 -1.37 10.96 10.04
C LEU A 106 -1.36 12.39 10.62
N ALA A 107 -2.50 13.08 10.60
CA ALA A 107 -2.64 14.41 11.19
C ALA A 107 -2.43 14.40 12.71
N ALA A 108 -3.02 13.41 13.42
CA ALA A 108 -2.88 13.25 14.87
C ALA A 108 -1.42 12.97 15.29
N LEU A 109 -0.68 12.20 14.49
CA LEU A 109 0.73 11.89 14.74
C LEU A 109 1.71 13.00 14.34
N GLY A 110 1.18 14.14 13.88
CA GLY A 110 1.96 15.34 13.61
C GLY A 110 2.73 15.29 12.29
N LEU A 111 2.34 14.42 11.34
CA LEU A 111 2.79 14.54 9.96
C LEU A 111 2.14 15.78 9.34
N ARG A 112 2.72 16.95 9.67
CA ARG A 112 2.37 18.20 8.99
C ARG A 112 2.78 18.04 7.53
N VAL A 113 1.82 18.27 6.62
CA VAL A 113 2.00 18.35 5.15
C VAL A 113 3.20 19.23 4.77
N ARG A 114 3.60 20.14 5.67
CA ARG A 114 4.77 21.02 5.56
C ARG A 114 6.14 20.28 5.52
N HIS A 115 6.24 19.01 5.95
CA HIS A 115 7.48 18.21 5.77
C HIS A 115 7.68 17.70 4.34
N PHE A 116 6.64 17.73 3.49
CA PHE A 116 6.76 17.41 2.07
C PHE A 116 7.21 18.60 1.21
N LYS A 117 7.33 19.80 1.79
CA LYS A 117 7.96 20.92 1.11
C LYS A 117 9.47 20.72 1.16
N MET A 118 10.04 20.13 0.11
CA MET A 118 11.44 20.36 -0.25
C MET A 118 11.61 21.87 -0.37
N HIS A 119 12.31 22.50 0.59
CA HIS A 119 12.86 23.82 0.37
C HIS A 119 13.90 23.65 -0.75
N SER A 120 13.54 24.10 -1.95
CA SER A 120 14.49 24.37 -3.02
C SER A 120 15.27 25.64 -2.73
#